data_AF-F3AFU8-F1
#
_entry.id   AF-F3AFU8-F1
#
_cell.length_a   1.000
_cell.length_b   1.000
_cell.length_c   1.000
_cell.angle_alpha   90.00
_cell.angle_beta   90.00
_cell.angle_gamma   90.00
#
_symmetry.space_group_name_H-M   'P 1'
#
loop_
_entity.id
_entity.type
_entity.pdbx_description
1 polymer ?
#
loop_
_entity_poly.entity_id
_entity_poly.type
_entity_poly.pdbx_seq_one_letter_code
_entity_poly.pdbx_strand_id
1 'polypeptide(L)' 'MFEEYIKNGTPEQKERAENWQIAIGLQEVDNLKVSQALVELAKRHIEGEITIEEVEQRIWEYHNR' A
#
# COMPACT_ATOMS: atom_id res chain seq x y z
N MET A 1 -7.67 -1.36 7.23
CA MET A 1 -6.87 -0.21 6.77
C MET A 1 -7.43 0.43 5.50
N PHE A 2 -7.85 -0.37 4.51
CA PHE A 2 -8.36 0.12 3.22
C PHE A 2 -9.83 -0.27 2.96
N GLU A 3 -10.63 -0.48 4.01
CA GLU A 3 -12.01 -0.99 3.88
C GLU A 3 -12.93 -0.10 3.02
N GLU A 4 -12.70 1.21 3.02
CA GLU A 4 -13.48 2.14 2.20
C GLU A 4 -13.29 1.86 0.70
N TYR A 5 -12.05 1.61 0.27
CA TYR A 5 -11.74 1.24 -1.12
C TYR A 5 -12.31 -0.13 -1.48
N ILE A 6 -12.28 -1.09 -0.55
CA ILE A 6 -12.80 -2.44 -0.78
C ILE A 6 -14.34 -2.42 -0.94
N LYS A 7 -15.02 -1.57 -0.16
CA LYS A 7 -16.49 -1.49 -0.13
C LYS A 7 -17.07 -0.59 -1.24
N ASN A 8 -16.42 0.53 -1.52
CA ASN A 8 -16.98 1.61 -2.34
C ASN A 8 -16.10 2.07 -3.51
N GLY A 9 -14.89 1.53 -3.65
CA GLY A 9 -13.96 1.92 -4.71
C GLY A 9 -14.34 1.40 -6.10
N THR A 10 -13.67 1.90 -7.12
CA THR A 10 -13.68 1.32 -8.48
C THR A 10 -13.12 -0.11 -8.46
N PRO A 11 -13.37 -0.93 -9.50
CA PRO A 11 -12.75 -2.26 -9.60
C PRO A 11 -11.22 -2.25 -9.41
N GLU A 12 -10.53 -1.29 -10.03
CA GLU A 12 -9.08 -1.11 -9.89
C GLU A 12 -8.66 -0.73 -8.46
N GLN A 13 -9.37 0.21 -7.83
CA GLN A 13 -9.09 0.63 -6.46
C GLN A 13 -9.29 -0.54 -5.49
N LYS A 14 -10.35 -1.33 -5.69
CA LYS A 14 -10.65 -2.50 -4.89
C LYS A 14 -9.55 -3.56 -5.01
N GLU A 15 -9.16 -3.90 -6.23
CA GLU A 15 -8.08 -4.86 -6.48
C GLU A 15 -6.77 -4.42 -5.81
N ARG A 16 -6.38 -3.15 -5.98
CA ARG A 16 -5.17 -2.60 -5.34
C ARG A 16 -5.27 -2.61 -3.82
N ALA A 17 -6.43 -2.26 -3.27
CA ALA A 17 -6.67 -2.24 -1.83
C ALA A 17 -6.61 -3.65 -1.21
N GLU A 18 -7.17 -4.66 -1.89
CA GLU A 18 -7.08 -6.06 -1.47
C GLU A 18 -5.63 -6.55 -1.50
N ASN A 19 -4.90 -6.27 -2.58
CA ASN A 19 -3.47 -6.60 -2.70
C ASN A 19 -2.64 -5.97 -1.57
N TRP A 20 -2.84 -4.68 -1.28
CA TRP A 20 -2.16 -3.99 -0.18
C TRP A 20 -2.53 -4.56 1.19
N GLN A 21 -3.81 -4.90 1.42
CA GLN A 21 -4.25 -5.49 2.69
C GLN A 21 -3.63 -6.87 2.93
N ILE A 22 -3.50 -7.69 1.89
CA ILE A 22 -2.82 -9.00 1.98
C ILE A 22 -1.33 -8.80 2.27
N ALA A 23 -0.64 -7.96 1.50
CA ALA A 23 0.79 -7.73 1.65
C ALA A 23 1.16 -7.19 3.04
N ILE A 24 0.39 -6.22 3.55
CA ILE A 24 0.57 -5.66 4.89
C ILE A 24 0.27 -6.71 5.97
N GLY A 25 -0.80 -7.49 5.81
CA GLY A 25 -1.13 -8.57 6.74
C GLY A 25 -0.01 -9.60 6.86
N LEU A 26 0.69 -9.91 5.76
CA LEU A 26 1.86 -10.79 5.77
C LEU A 26 3.05 -10.17 6.52
N GLN A 27 3.27 -8.84 6.42
CA GLN A 27 4.32 -8.17 7.18
C GLN A 27 4.08 -8.17 8.70
N GLU A 28 2.82 -8.08 9.14
CA GLU A 28 2.48 -8.16 10.56
C GLU A 28 2.81 -9.55 11.16
N VAL A 29 2.69 -10.62 10.37
CA VAL A 29 3.10 -11.98 10.77
C VAL A 29 4.61 -12.05 11.02
N ASP A 30 5.41 -11.28 10.28
CA ASP A 30 6.86 -11.16 10.46
C ASP A 30 7.25 -10.17 11.59
N ASN A 31 6.28 -9.68 12.37
CA ASN A 31 6.45 -8.71 13.45
C ASN A 31 7.07 -7.37 12.99
N LEU A 32 6.93 -7.03 11.71
CA LEU A 32 7.34 -5.74 11.15
C LEU A 32 6.22 -4.72 11.37
N LYS A 33 6.56 -3.58 11.96
CA LYS A 33 5.60 -2.47 12.07
C LYS A 33 5.45 -1.78 10.72
N VAL A 34 4.24 -1.79 10.20
CA VAL A 34 3.84 -0.99 9.03
C VAL A 34 4.07 0.48 9.36
N SER A 35 4.92 1.15 8.58
CA SER A 35 5.18 2.58 8.76
C SER A 35 4.01 3.41 8.21
N GLN A 36 3.75 4.57 8.80
CA GLN A 36 2.76 5.51 8.25
C GLN A 36 3.08 5.90 6.80
N ALA A 37 4.37 6.03 6.48
CA ALA A 37 4.84 6.29 5.12
C ALA A 37 4.42 5.19 4.13
N LEU A 38 4.50 3.91 4.51
CA LEU A 38 4.04 2.80 3.66
C LEU A 38 2.53 2.87 3.41
N VAL A 39 1.75 3.19 4.44
CA VAL A 39 0.29 3.34 4.31
C VAL A 39 -0.07 4.49 3.37
N GLU A 40 0.65 5.61 3.43
CA GLU A 40 0.44 6.74 2.53
C GLU A 40 0.78 6.39 1.08
N LEU A 41 1.90 5.70 0.83
CA LEU A 41 2.27 5.24 -0.50
C LEU A 41 1.23 4.24 -1.05
N ALA A 42 0.74 3.33 -0.22
CA ALA A 42 -0.31 2.40 -0.60
C ALA A 42 -1.60 3.12 -1.03
N LYS A 43 -2.04 4.15 -0.28
CA LYS A 43 -3.20 4.98 -0.66
C LYS A 43 -3.01 5.65 -2.01
N ARG A 44 -1.86 6.29 -2.23
CA ARG A 44 -1.56 6.97 -3.50
C ARG A 44 -1.56 6.00 -4.69
N HIS A 45 -1.06 4.78 -4.49
CA HIS A 45 -1.13 3.73 -5.50
C HIS A 45 -2.57 3.26 -5.76
N ILE A 46 -3.38 3.08 -4.71
CA ILE A 46 -4.80 2.73 -4.82
C ILE A 46 -5.55 3.78 -5.63
N GLU A 47 -5.30 5.07 -5.38
CA GLU A 47 -5.89 6.20 -6.11
C GLU A 47 -5.35 6.36 -7.54
N GLY A 48 -4.29 5.62 -7.90
CA GLY A 48 -3.65 5.72 -9.21
C GLY A 48 -2.83 7.00 -9.41
N GLU A 49 -2.45 7.67 -8.32
CA GLU A 49 -1.56 8.83 -8.36
C GLU A 49 -0.11 8.45 -8.66
N ILE A 50 0.27 7.22 -8.31
CA ILE A 50 1.62 6.67 -8.51
C ILE A 50 1.52 5.21 -8.94
N THR A 51 2.54 4.74 -9.66
CA THR A 51 2.68 3.33 -10.03
C THR A 51 3.31 2.51 -8.90
N ILE A 52 3.25 1.18 -9.00
CA ILE A 52 3.89 0.30 -8.02
C ILE A 52 5.42 0.45 -8.04
N GLU A 53 6.01 0.72 -9.21
CA GLU A 53 7.45 0.98 -9.37
C GLU A 53 7.86 2.27 -8.64
N GLU A 54 7.03 3.32 -8.70
CA GLU A 54 7.27 4.55 -7.94
C GLU A 54 7.14 4.34 -6.43
N VAL A 55 6.26 3.43 -5.99
CA VAL A 55 6.19 3.02 -4.57
C VAL A 55 7.48 2.33 -4.15
N GLU A 56 7.97 1.37 -4.93
CA GLU A 56 9.20 0.62 -4.65
C GLU A 56 10.42 1.56 -4.56
N GLN A 57 10.54 2.50 -5.50
CA GLN A 57 11.62 3.50 -5.47
C GLN A 57 11.60 4.33 -4.18
N ARG A 58 10.43 4.80 -3.74
CA ARG A 58 10.31 5.63 -2.54
C ARG A 58 10.59 4.86 -1.25
N ILE A 59 10.20 3.58 -1.20
CA ILE A 59 10.56 2.69 -0.08
C ILE A 59 12.08 2.50 -0.05
N TRP A 60 12.69 2.24 -1.22
CA TRP A 60 14.13 2.07 -1.34
C TRP A 60 14.90 3.33 -0.91
N GLU A 61 14.49 4.51 -1.35
CA GLU A 61 15.09 5.79 -0.94
C GLU A 61 14.98 6.03 0.57
N TYR A 62 13.87 5.66 1.19
CA TYR A 62 13.68 5.81 2.64
C TYR A 62 14.67 4.93 3.44
N HIS A 63 14.96 3.72 2.96
CA HIS A 63 15.85 2.77 3.64
C HIS A 63 17.34 3.00 3.37
N ASN A 64 17.71 3.67 2.27
CA ASN A 64 19.09 3.95 1.90
C ASN A 64 19.56 5.37 2.28
N ARG A 65 18.82 6.04 3.17
CA ARG A 65 19.23 7.28 3.84
C ARG A 65 19.83 6.97 5.21
#